data_AF-A0A090S086-F1
#
_entry.id   AF-A0A090S086-F1
#
_cell.length_a   1.000
_cell.length_b   1.000
_cell.length_c   1.000
_cell.angle_alpha   90.00
_cell.angle_beta   90.00
_cell.angle_gamma   90.00
#
_symmetry.space_group_name_H-M   'P 1'
#
loop_
_entity.id
_entity.type
_entity.pdbx_description
1 polymer ?
#
loop_
_entity_poly.entity_id
_entity_poly.type
_entity_poly.pdbx_seq_one_letter_code
_entity_poly.pdbx_strand_id
1 'polypeptide(L)'
;MPMKPCFPSVPFEGVSESPVKYWLHEYRDTRLDFTDSQKAALSRLLPLLVCGEQSSQWVFYNESQRELPESLVSARDDFERIVADEQYHEDALELVQSQLELPEDVVAIKRRSQRFFASLGSRKTFEEHFAQIACLDALVCKIMLYLEKGRLDPHHPFVLLCRSIKQDEARHVTAARQHALALGYDRSEWKALNTLISEKLYKLLNSEREAFEELGITIEHIFDSRES
;
A
#
# COMPACT_ATOMS: atom_id res chain seq x y z
N MET A 1 -2.21 3.27 24.65
CA MET A 1 -3.28 2.32 24.27
C MET A 1 -3.03 1.90 22.84
N PRO A 2 -3.11 0.60 22.49
CA PRO A 2 -2.99 0.18 21.10
C PRO A 2 -4.10 0.87 20.29
N MET A 3 -3.73 1.51 19.18
CA MET A 3 -4.70 2.18 18.32
C MET A 3 -5.58 1.15 17.64
N LYS A 4 -6.87 1.45 17.50
CA LYS A 4 -7.80 0.57 16.76
C LYS A 4 -7.40 0.52 15.28
N PRO A 5 -7.38 -0.67 14.63
CA PRO A 5 -7.09 -0.79 13.21
C PRO A 5 -8.14 -0.07 12.34
N CYS A 6 -7.77 0.29 11.11
CA CYS A 6 -8.64 0.99 10.15
C CYS A 6 -9.68 0.04 9.54
N PHE A 7 -9.29 -1.21 9.31
CA PHE A 7 -10.13 -2.28 8.78
C PHE A 7 -10.08 -3.50 9.70
N PRO A 8 -11.09 -4.40 9.64
CA PRO A 8 -11.05 -5.65 10.41
C PRO A 8 -9.88 -6.52 9.97
N SER A 9 -9.19 -7.14 10.94
CA SER A 9 -8.21 -8.20 10.66
C SER A 9 -8.87 -9.38 9.97
N VAL A 10 -8.14 -10.03 9.06
CA VAL A 10 -8.61 -11.21 8.34
C VAL A 10 -8.03 -12.50 8.93
N PRO A 11 -8.81 -13.59 9.06
CA PRO A 11 -8.30 -14.86 9.57
C PRO A 11 -7.60 -15.61 8.43
N PHE A 12 -6.35 -15.25 8.16
CA PHE A 12 -5.56 -15.82 7.06
C PHE A 12 -4.23 -16.39 7.58
N GLU A 13 -3.93 -17.65 7.21
CA GLU A 13 -2.73 -18.39 7.64
C GLU A 13 -1.88 -18.82 6.43
N GLY A 14 -1.77 -17.97 5.41
CA GLY A 14 -0.92 -18.24 4.25
C GLY A 14 0.56 -17.93 4.49
N VAL A 15 1.40 -18.48 3.63
CA VAL A 15 2.85 -18.25 3.64
C VAL A 15 3.22 -17.50 2.36
N SER A 16 4.08 -16.49 2.50
CA SER A 16 4.69 -15.78 1.38
C SER A 16 6.22 -15.78 1.45
N GLU A 17 6.82 -15.62 0.27
CA GLU A 17 8.24 -15.33 0.01
C GLU A 17 8.51 -13.83 -0.15
N SER A 18 7.64 -12.97 0.40
CA SER A 18 7.82 -11.52 0.42
C SER A 18 9.23 -11.14 0.90
N PRO A 19 9.96 -10.24 0.20
CA PRO A 19 11.21 -9.67 0.68
C PRO A 19 11.03 -8.92 2.02
N VAL A 20 9.81 -8.48 2.36
CA VAL A 20 9.52 -7.80 3.63
C VAL A 20 9.61 -8.76 4.81
N LYS A 21 9.30 -10.05 4.63
CA LYS A 21 9.51 -11.09 5.66
C LYS A 21 10.96 -11.17 6.13
N TYR A 22 11.90 -11.09 5.18
CA TYR A 22 13.33 -11.11 5.49
C TYR A 22 13.76 -9.83 6.20
N TRP A 23 13.25 -8.68 5.76
CA TRP A 23 13.46 -7.40 6.44
C TRP A 23 12.97 -7.45 7.89
N LEU A 24 11.76 -7.95 8.14
CA LEU A 24 11.22 -8.13 9.48
C LEU A 24 12.11 -9.01 10.34
N HIS A 25 12.55 -10.15 9.81
CA HIS A 25 13.46 -11.04 10.54
C HIS A 25 14.77 -10.33 10.94
N GLU A 26 15.33 -9.51 10.05
CA GLU A 26 16.59 -8.79 10.28
C GLU A 26 16.44 -7.61 11.26
N TYR A 27 15.34 -6.86 11.18
CA TYR A 27 15.19 -5.58 11.90
C TYR A 27 14.19 -5.59 13.07
N ARG A 28 13.50 -6.70 13.36
CA ARG A 28 12.48 -6.78 14.43
C ARG A 28 12.92 -6.27 15.80
N ASP A 29 14.18 -6.53 16.16
CA ASP A 29 14.74 -6.17 17.47
C ASP A 29 15.67 -4.94 17.38
N THR A 30 15.64 -4.24 16.25
CA THR A 30 16.53 -3.11 15.96
C THR A 30 15.79 -1.78 16.10
N ARG A 31 16.38 -0.85 16.84
CA ARG A 31 15.93 0.54 16.88
C ARG A 31 16.39 1.27 15.62
N LEU A 32 15.45 1.90 14.94
CA LEU A 32 15.72 2.67 13.73
C LEU A 32 16.02 4.13 14.09
N ASP A 33 17.14 4.64 13.58
CA ASP A 33 17.62 5.99 13.89
C ASP A 33 17.11 7.00 12.86
N PHE A 34 16.14 7.80 13.28
CA PHE A 34 15.60 8.92 12.51
C PHE A 34 15.94 10.26 13.19
N THR A 35 16.12 11.33 12.40
CA THR A 35 16.10 12.70 12.94
C THR A 35 14.72 13.03 13.49
N ASP A 36 14.61 14.04 14.36
CA ASP A 36 13.31 14.41 14.94
C ASP A 36 12.32 14.90 13.88
N SER A 37 12.81 15.56 12.82
CA SER A 37 11.97 15.97 11.70
C SER A 37 11.49 14.78 10.85
N GLN A 38 12.35 13.78 10.64
CA GLN A 38 11.96 12.52 9.99
C GLN A 38 10.94 11.74 10.83
N LYS A 39 11.13 11.66 12.16
CA LYS A 39 10.16 11.02 13.06
C LYS A 39 8.80 11.70 12.98
N ALA A 40 8.78 13.04 13.07
CA ALA A 40 7.55 13.81 12.97
C ALA A 40 6.85 13.56 11.63
N ALA A 41 7.58 13.60 10.52
CA ALA A 41 7.01 13.32 9.20
C ALA A 41 6.47 11.89 9.08
N LEU A 42 7.27 10.87 9.43
CA LEU A 42 6.88 9.46 9.35
C LEU A 42 5.71 9.13 10.26
N SER A 43 5.61 9.74 11.44
CA SER A 43 4.49 9.55 12.36
C SER A 43 3.13 9.93 11.74
N ARG A 44 3.13 10.85 10.77
CA ARG A 44 1.95 11.29 10.03
C ARG A 44 1.67 10.43 8.80
N LEU A 45 2.72 9.94 8.13
CA LEU A 45 2.59 9.14 6.90
C LEU A 45 2.29 7.66 7.15
N LEU A 46 2.93 7.04 8.13
CA LEU A 46 2.76 5.61 8.42
C LEU A 46 1.30 5.21 8.72
N PRO A 47 0.48 6.00 9.45
CA PRO A 47 -0.94 5.68 9.60
C PRO A 47 -1.71 5.59 8.28
N LEU A 48 -1.32 6.36 7.25
CA LEU A 48 -1.95 6.29 5.93
C LEU A 48 -1.63 4.96 5.25
N LEU A 49 -0.35 4.57 5.27
CA LEU A 49 0.17 3.35 4.64
C LEU A 49 -0.37 2.09 5.34
N VAL A 50 -0.30 2.02 6.68
CA VAL A 50 -0.86 0.90 7.46
C VAL A 50 -2.35 0.71 7.22
N CYS A 51 -3.14 1.80 7.13
CA CYS A 51 -4.55 1.68 6.76
C CYS A 51 -4.73 1.12 5.33
N GLY A 52 -3.77 1.35 4.44
CA GLY A 52 -3.73 0.80 3.09
C GLY A 52 -3.55 -0.70 3.13
N GLU A 53 -2.53 -1.19 3.83
CA GLU A 53 -2.24 -2.63 3.89
C GLU A 53 -3.42 -3.39 4.53
N GLN A 54 -3.98 -2.84 5.61
CA GLN A 54 -5.19 -3.37 6.25
C GLN A 54 -6.39 -3.40 5.30
N SER A 55 -6.55 -2.39 4.45
CA SER A 55 -7.61 -2.38 3.45
C SER A 55 -7.36 -3.44 2.39
N SER A 56 -6.12 -3.55 1.90
CA SER A 56 -5.72 -4.50 0.88
C SER A 56 -6.00 -5.92 1.37
N GLN A 57 -5.50 -6.29 2.55
CA GLN A 57 -5.79 -7.60 3.18
C GLN A 57 -7.30 -7.89 3.24
N TRP A 58 -8.10 -6.93 3.74
CA TRP A 58 -9.54 -7.11 3.86
C TRP A 58 -10.22 -7.32 2.52
N VAL A 59 -9.85 -6.53 1.51
CA VAL A 59 -10.40 -6.64 0.16
C VAL A 59 -10.00 -7.98 -0.49
N PHE A 60 -8.71 -8.29 -0.53
CA PHE A 60 -8.21 -9.49 -1.20
C PHE A 60 -8.67 -10.79 -0.52
N TYR A 61 -8.75 -10.79 0.81
CA TYR A 61 -9.31 -11.93 1.54
C TYR A 61 -10.77 -12.14 1.16
N ASN A 62 -11.60 -11.09 1.16
CA ASN A 62 -13.00 -11.23 0.78
C ASN A 62 -13.16 -11.70 -0.67
N GLU A 63 -12.32 -11.22 -1.59
CA GLU A 63 -12.32 -11.66 -2.99
C GLU A 63 -11.87 -13.11 -3.15
N SER A 64 -10.89 -13.59 -2.37
CA SER A 64 -10.47 -15.00 -2.40
C SER A 64 -11.54 -15.97 -1.86
N GLN A 65 -12.45 -15.47 -1.02
CA GLN A 65 -13.59 -16.24 -0.51
C GLN A 65 -14.80 -16.25 -1.47
N ARG A 66 -14.82 -15.41 -2.52
CA ARG A 66 -15.94 -15.39 -3.47
C ARG A 66 -15.90 -16.63 -4.36
N GLU A 67 -17.08 -17.11 -4.78
CA GLU A 67 -17.16 -18.14 -5.81
C GLU A 67 -16.65 -17.56 -7.13
N LEU A 68 -15.46 -18.02 -7.52
CA LEU A 68 -14.79 -17.63 -8.75
C LEU A 68 -15.14 -18.62 -9.87
N PRO A 69 -15.37 -18.14 -11.11
CA PRO A 69 -15.41 -19.00 -12.29
C PRO A 69 -14.15 -19.87 -12.38
N GLU A 70 -14.26 -21.06 -12.97
CA GLU A 70 -13.12 -21.99 -13.14
C GLU A 70 -11.94 -21.35 -13.89
N SER A 71 -12.22 -20.40 -14.77
CA SER A 71 -11.21 -19.62 -15.49
C SER A 71 -10.40 -18.65 -14.60
N LEU A 72 -10.79 -18.45 -13.34
CA LEU A 72 -10.15 -17.54 -12.38
C LEU A 72 -9.61 -18.26 -11.13
N VAL A 73 -9.48 -19.59 -11.17
CA VAL A 73 -8.91 -20.35 -10.05
C VAL A 73 -7.49 -19.87 -9.71
N SER A 74 -6.64 -19.58 -10.70
CA SER A 74 -5.31 -19.02 -10.45
C SER A 74 -5.33 -17.62 -9.83
N ALA A 75 -6.39 -16.85 -10.07
CA ALA A 75 -6.58 -15.54 -9.48
C ALA A 75 -6.85 -15.63 -7.96
N ARG A 76 -7.45 -16.72 -7.50
CA ARG A 76 -7.63 -16.99 -6.07
C ARG A 76 -6.28 -17.17 -5.36
N ASP A 77 -5.41 -18.00 -5.93
CA ASP A 77 -4.07 -18.24 -5.37
C ASP A 77 -3.26 -16.94 -5.32
N ASP A 78 -3.40 -16.09 -6.35
CA ASP A 78 -2.80 -14.75 -6.36
C ASP A 78 -3.36 -13.86 -5.25
N PHE A 79 -4.67 -13.84 -5.03
CA PHE A 79 -5.27 -13.07 -3.93
C PHE A 79 -4.81 -13.54 -2.56
N GLU A 80 -4.81 -14.85 -2.31
CA GLU A 80 -4.32 -15.41 -1.05
C GLU A 80 -2.85 -15.07 -0.82
N ARG A 81 -2.02 -15.16 -1.86
CA ARG A 81 -0.61 -14.74 -1.78
C ARG A 81 -0.47 -13.25 -1.49
N ILE A 82 -1.25 -12.40 -2.15
CA ILE A 82 -1.24 -10.96 -1.88
C ILE A 82 -1.63 -10.70 -0.42
N VAL A 83 -2.69 -11.32 0.11
CA VAL A 83 -3.04 -11.18 1.54
C VAL A 83 -1.86 -11.53 2.45
N ALA A 84 -1.11 -12.59 2.13
CA ALA A 84 0.11 -12.95 2.87
C ALA A 84 1.19 -11.86 2.80
N ASP A 85 1.40 -11.27 1.62
CA ASP A 85 2.35 -10.17 1.40
C ASP A 85 1.96 -8.93 2.22
N GLU A 86 0.70 -8.52 2.13
CA GLU A 86 0.17 -7.33 2.81
C GLU A 86 0.21 -7.45 4.34
N GLN A 87 0.15 -8.67 4.89
CA GLN A 87 0.36 -8.88 6.33
C GLN A 87 1.80 -8.55 6.74
N TYR A 88 2.79 -8.97 5.95
CA TYR A 88 4.19 -8.61 6.23
C TYR A 88 4.43 -7.11 6.06
N HIS A 89 3.76 -6.47 5.11
CA HIS A 89 3.84 -5.02 4.91
C HIS A 89 3.27 -4.27 6.12
N GLU A 90 2.08 -4.66 6.58
CA GLU A 90 1.46 -4.12 7.79
C GLU A 90 2.40 -4.28 8.99
N ASP A 91 2.84 -5.50 9.28
CA ASP A 91 3.69 -5.81 10.44
C ASP A 91 4.98 -4.97 10.42
N ALA A 92 5.61 -4.82 9.25
CA ALA A 92 6.84 -4.04 9.09
C ALA A 92 6.60 -2.54 9.29
N LEU A 93 5.52 -1.99 8.73
CA LEU A 93 5.18 -0.58 8.89
C LEU A 93 4.73 -0.26 10.32
N GLU A 94 4.01 -1.17 10.97
CA GLU A 94 3.64 -1.06 12.38
C GLU A 94 4.86 -1.15 13.30
N LEU A 95 5.84 -2.00 12.98
CA LEU A 95 7.12 -2.04 13.69
C LEU A 95 7.80 -0.67 13.64
N VAL A 96 7.89 -0.04 12.47
CA VAL A 96 8.47 1.30 12.33
C VAL A 96 7.63 2.33 13.11
N GLN A 97 6.31 2.31 12.97
CA GLN A 97 5.40 3.23 13.63
C GLN A 97 5.49 3.13 15.17
N SER A 98 5.68 1.94 15.72
CA SER A 98 5.78 1.70 17.16
C SER A 98 6.96 2.41 17.82
N GLN A 99 7.96 2.82 17.03
CA GLN A 99 9.15 3.53 17.49
C GLN A 99 8.99 5.05 17.44
N LEU A 100 7.84 5.56 16.98
CA LEU A 100 7.56 6.97 16.79
C LEU A 100 6.49 7.47 17.77
N GLU A 101 6.57 8.74 18.13
CA GLU A 101 5.48 9.41 18.82
C GLU A 101 4.34 9.67 17.83
N LEU A 102 3.11 9.32 18.23
CA LEU A 102 1.94 9.51 17.39
C LEU A 102 1.50 10.98 17.40
N PRO A 103 1.08 11.54 16.26
CA PRO A 103 0.55 12.89 16.21
C PRO A 103 -0.80 12.98 16.94
N GLU A 104 -1.10 14.14 17.54
CA GLU A 104 -2.36 14.36 18.28
C GLU A 104 -3.61 14.09 17.43
N ASP A 105 -3.53 14.38 16.12
CA ASP A 105 -4.62 14.21 15.17
C ASP A 105 -4.61 12.85 14.44
N VAL A 106 -3.87 11.85 14.92
CA VAL A 106 -3.73 10.52 14.28
C VAL A 106 -5.08 9.86 13.95
N VAL A 107 -6.10 10.04 14.80
CA VAL A 107 -7.45 9.53 14.56
C VAL A 107 -8.07 10.16 13.31
N ALA A 108 -7.84 11.45 13.07
CA ALA A 108 -8.33 12.15 11.88
C ALA A 108 -7.60 11.69 10.62
N ILE A 109 -6.28 11.47 10.70
CA ILE A 109 -5.46 10.89 9.61
C ILE A 109 -6.02 9.52 9.20
N LYS A 110 -6.17 8.61 10.16
CA LYS A 110 -6.73 7.26 9.91
C LYS A 110 -8.14 7.31 9.33
N ARG A 111 -9.01 8.22 9.81
CA ARG A 111 -10.37 8.40 9.25
C ARG A 111 -10.38 8.94 7.82
N ARG A 112 -9.42 9.77 7.41
CA ARG A 112 -9.28 10.17 6.00
C ARG A 112 -8.89 8.97 5.15
N SER A 113 -7.90 8.21 5.59
CA SER A 113 -7.43 6.99 4.92
C SER A 113 -8.52 5.94 4.77
N GLN A 114 -9.21 5.60 5.88
CA GLN A 114 -10.32 4.64 5.89
C GLN A 114 -11.43 5.03 4.90
N ARG A 115 -11.80 6.32 4.84
CA ARG A 115 -12.82 6.80 3.88
C ARG A 115 -12.36 6.67 2.43
N PHE A 116 -11.09 6.94 2.15
CA PHE A 116 -10.53 6.78 0.81
C PHE A 116 -10.61 5.31 0.38
N PHE A 117 -10.05 4.40 1.18
CA PHE A 117 -9.99 2.97 0.86
C PHE A 117 -11.38 2.32 0.82
N ALA A 118 -12.28 2.65 1.75
CA ALA A 118 -13.67 2.20 1.69
C ALA A 118 -14.40 2.67 0.41
N SER A 119 -14.02 3.84 -0.14
CA SER A 119 -14.61 4.34 -1.40
C SER A 119 -14.13 3.59 -2.65
N LEU A 120 -13.12 2.73 -2.53
CA LEU A 120 -12.59 1.90 -3.61
C LEU A 120 -13.27 0.52 -3.67
N GLY A 121 -13.77 0.01 -2.54
CA GLY A 121 -14.35 -1.34 -2.44
C GLY A 121 -15.70 -1.58 -3.14
N SER A 122 -16.27 -0.62 -3.85
CA SER A 122 -17.65 -0.69 -4.38
C SER A 122 -17.77 -1.13 -5.86
N ARG A 123 -16.83 -1.93 -6.38
CA ARG A 123 -16.81 -2.30 -7.82
C ARG A 123 -17.71 -3.50 -8.13
N LYS A 124 -18.20 -3.54 -9.37
CA LYS A 124 -19.29 -4.46 -9.76
C LYS A 124 -18.79 -5.75 -10.40
N THR A 125 -17.61 -5.71 -11.03
CA THR A 125 -17.06 -6.86 -11.75
C THR A 125 -15.61 -7.17 -11.34
N PHE A 126 -15.14 -8.38 -11.65
CA PHE A 126 -13.80 -8.83 -11.27
C PHE A 126 -12.72 -8.09 -12.07
N GLU A 127 -12.96 -7.84 -13.35
CA GLU A 127 -12.03 -7.12 -14.22
C GLU A 127 -11.84 -5.66 -13.79
N GLU A 128 -12.90 -4.97 -13.36
CA GLU A 128 -12.80 -3.64 -12.76
C GLU A 128 -11.98 -3.66 -11.46
N HIS A 129 -12.15 -4.72 -10.67
CA HIS A 129 -11.45 -4.88 -9.40
C HIS A 129 -9.96 -5.08 -9.61
N PHE A 130 -9.57 -6.00 -10.49
CA PHE A 130 -8.17 -6.22 -10.87
C PHE A 130 -7.51 -4.99 -11.50
N ALA A 131 -8.23 -4.26 -12.36
CA ALA A 131 -7.72 -3.02 -12.92
C ALA A 131 -7.49 -1.95 -11.83
N GLN A 132 -8.39 -1.86 -10.85
CA GLN A 132 -8.25 -0.95 -9.73
C GLN A 132 -7.04 -1.27 -8.86
N ILE A 133 -6.83 -2.56 -8.55
CA ILE A 133 -5.64 -3.05 -7.83
C ILE A 133 -4.38 -2.63 -8.57
N ALA A 134 -4.27 -3.00 -9.86
CA ALA A 134 -3.09 -2.68 -10.66
C ALA A 134 -2.83 -1.17 -10.77
N CYS A 135 -3.87 -0.33 -10.78
CA CYS A 135 -3.72 1.12 -10.72
C CYS A 135 -3.23 1.63 -9.36
N LEU A 136 -3.77 1.10 -8.27
CA LEU A 136 -3.43 1.53 -6.91
C LEU A 136 -2.00 1.10 -6.56
N ASP A 137 -1.64 -0.16 -6.77
CA ASP A 137 -0.32 -0.72 -6.46
C ASP A 137 0.77 -0.06 -7.33
N ALA A 138 0.44 0.34 -8.56
CA ALA A 138 1.35 1.13 -9.38
C ALA A 138 1.62 2.52 -8.79
N LEU A 139 0.64 3.14 -8.13
CA LEU A 139 0.84 4.39 -7.40
C LEU A 139 1.61 4.14 -6.09
N VAL A 140 1.35 3.05 -5.37
CA VAL A 140 2.11 2.66 -4.18
C VAL A 140 3.58 2.40 -4.53
N CYS A 141 3.86 1.70 -5.63
CA CYS A 141 5.20 1.57 -6.20
C CYS A 141 5.92 2.91 -6.34
N LYS A 142 5.22 3.94 -6.84
CA LYS A 142 5.78 5.29 -6.95
C LYS A 142 5.99 5.91 -5.58
N ILE A 143 5.03 5.82 -4.66
CA ILE A 143 5.18 6.32 -3.29
C ILE A 143 6.43 5.72 -2.65
N MET A 144 6.59 4.40 -2.71
CA MET A 144 7.76 3.70 -2.18
C MET A 144 9.05 4.10 -2.87
N LEU A 145 9.04 4.32 -4.20
CA LEU A 145 10.20 4.83 -4.93
C LEU A 145 10.61 6.24 -4.48
N TYR A 146 9.66 7.13 -4.19
CA TYR A 146 9.96 8.48 -3.72
C TYR A 146 10.41 8.49 -2.26
N LEU A 147 9.85 7.63 -1.40
CA LEU A 147 10.35 7.40 -0.04
C LEU A 147 11.78 6.87 -0.05
N GLU A 148 12.08 5.92 -0.94
CA GLU A 148 13.43 5.38 -1.15
C GLU A 148 14.44 6.46 -1.56
N LYS A 149 14.01 7.42 -2.40
CA LYS A 149 14.84 8.52 -2.92
C LYS A 149 14.79 9.79 -2.07
N GLY A 150 14.12 9.75 -0.93
CA GLY A 150 13.96 10.89 -0.04
C GLY A 150 15.25 11.27 0.69
N ARG A 151 15.11 11.99 1.80
CA ARG A 151 16.23 12.51 2.61
C ARG A 151 16.84 11.48 3.58
N LEU A 152 16.40 10.23 3.57
CA LEU A 152 17.02 9.17 4.38
C LEU A 152 18.27 8.62 3.69
N ASP A 153 19.18 8.05 4.47
CA ASP A 153 20.35 7.35 3.92
C ASP A 153 19.90 6.17 3.03
N PRO A 154 20.51 5.94 1.86
CA PRO A 154 20.12 4.85 0.96
C PRO A 154 20.22 3.43 1.54
N HIS A 155 20.95 3.24 2.64
CA HIS A 155 21.08 1.98 3.38
C HIS A 155 20.31 2.01 4.71
N HIS A 156 19.59 3.10 5.01
CA HIS A 156 18.74 3.17 6.19
C HIS A 156 17.69 2.04 6.12
N PRO A 157 17.43 1.29 7.22
CA PRO A 157 16.53 0.14 7.18
C PRO A 157 15.13 0.46 6.64
N PHE A 158 14.57 1.63 6.96
CA PHE A 158 13.30 2.09 6.39
C PHE A 158 13.33 2.25 4.85
N VAL A 159 14.45 2.69 4.28
CA VAL A 159 14.63 2.78 2.82
C VAL A 159 14.68 1.38 2.21
N LEU A 160 15.33 0.43 2.88
CA LEU A 160 15.33 -0.98 2.47
C LEU A 160 13.92 -1.60 2.53
N LEU A 161 13.14 -1.26 3.56
CA LEU A 161 11.74 -1.67 3.65
C LEU A 161 10.92 -1.14 2.46
N CYS A 162 11.04 0.15 2.13
CA CYS A 162 10.37 0.74 0.98
C CYS A 162 10.74 0.02 -0.33
N ARG A 163 12.00 -0.39 -0.49
CA ARG A 163 12.44 -1.18 -1.65
C ARG A 163 11.77 -2.55 -1.70
N SER A 164 11.69 -3.25 -0.56
CA SER A 164 11.06 -4.56 -0.45
C SER A 164 9.56 -4.49 -0.75
N ILE A 165 8.83 -3.53 -0.15
CA ILE A 165 7.41 -3.31 -0.44
C ILE A 165 7.21 -3.05 -1.93
N LYS A 166 7.97 -2.12 -2.51
CA LYS A 166 7.89 -1.82 -3.96
C LYS A 166 8.08 -3.04 -4.86
N GLN A 167 8.90 -4.02 -4.47
CA GLN A 167 9.10 -5.24 -5.25
C GLN A 167 7.84 -6.13 -5.24
N ASP A 168 7.19 -6.25 -4.09
CA ASP A 168 5.90 -6.96 -3.98
C ASP A 168 4.81 -6.24 -4.78
N GLU A 169 4.70 -4.92 -4.64
CA GLU A 169 3.73 -4.12 -5.38
C GLU A 169 3.89 -4.27 -6.90
N ALA A 170 5.12 -4.30 -7.42
CA ALA A 170 5.36 -4.51 -8.85
C ALA A 170 4.88 -5.89 -9.34
N ARG A 171 5.00 -6.91 -8.47
CA ARG A 171 4.45 -8.25 -8.74
C ARG A 171 2.93 -8.23 -8.67
N HIS A 172 2.33 -7.54 -7.70
CA HIS A 172 0.87 -7.40 -7.57
C HIS A 172 0.27 -6.71 -8.80
N VAL A 173 0.87 -5.59 -9.25
CA VAL A 173 0.52 -4.90 -10.51
C VAL A 173 0.55 -5.86 -11.70
N THR A 174 1.59 -6.67 -11.81
CA THR A 174 1.75 -7.61 -12.93
C THR A 174 0.65 -8.66 -12.94
N ALA A 175 0.38 -9.30 -11.80
CA ALA A 175 -0.67 -10.31 -11.66
C ALA A 175 -2.06 -9.71 -11.94
N ALA A 176 -2.40 -8.61 -11.27
CA ALA A 176 -3.69 -7.97 -11.41
C ALA A 176 -3.94 -7.48 -12.85
N ARG A 177 -2.92 -6.93 -13.52
CA ARG A 177 -3.03 -6.53 -14.92
C ARG A 177 -3.26 -7.70 -15.87
N GLN A 178 -2.62 -8.84 -15.63
CA GLN A 178 -2.84 -10.04 -16.44
C GLN A 178 -4.29 -10.53 -16.32
N HIS A 179 -4.83 -10.59 -15.10
CA HIS A 179 -6.22 -11.02 -14.87
C HIS A 179 -7.24 -10.06 -15.47
N ALA A 180 -7.08 -8.75 -15.27
CA ALA A 180 -7.96 -7.75 -15.86
C ALA A 180 -8.00 -7.86 -17.40
N LEU A 181 -6.85 -8.03 -18.05
CA LEU A 181 -6.79 -8.17 -19.51
C LEU A 181 -7.35 -9.51 -20.00
N ALA A 182 -7.12 -10.60 -19.26
CA ALA A 182 -7.67 -11.92 -19.59
C ALA A 182 -9.21 -11.92 -19.52
N LEU A 183 -9.78 -11.11 -18.62
CA LEU A 183 -11.21 -10.89 -18.49
C LEU A 183 -11.78 -9.84 -19.46
N GLY A 184 -10.94 -9.25 -20.32
CA GLY A 184 -11.36 -8.33 -21.38
C GLY A 184 -11.52 -6.88 -20.95
N TYR A 185 -10.90 -6.44 -19.85
CA TYR A 185 -10.97 -5.05 -19.41
C TYR A 185 -10.46 -4.08 -20.48
N ASP A 186 -11.23 -3.03 -20.76
CA ASP A 186 -10.90 -2.08 -21.82
C ASP A 186 -9.75 -1.15 -21.40
N ARG A 187 -8.81 -0.93 -22.32
CA ARG A 187 -7.71 0.03 -22.15
C ARG A 187 -8.21 1.47 -22.00
N SER A 188 -9.33 1.82 -22.63
CA SER A 188 -9.89 3.17 -22.51
C SER A 188 -10.44 3.42 -21.10
N GLU A 189 -11.10 2.42 -20.53
CA GLU A 189 -11.58 2.41 -19.15
C GLU A 189 -10.43 2.40 -18.14
N TRP A 190 -9.33 1.69 -18.46
CA TRP A 190 -8.11 1.70 -17.64
C TRP A 190 -7.58 3.11 -17.41
N LYS A 191 -7.49 3.92 -18.46
CA LYS A 191 -6.98 5.30 -18.35
C LYS A 191 -7.89 6.14 -17.45
N ALA A 192 -9.21 6.05 -17.63
CA ALA A 192 -10.18 6.77 -16.82
C ALA A 192 -10.12 6.34 -15.34
N LEU A 193 -10.02 5.04 -15.08
CA LEU A 193 -9.88 4.48 -13.74
C LEU A 193 -8.58 4.96 -13.08
N ASN A 194 -7.46 4.92 -13.81
CA ASN A 194 -6.17 5.39 -13.32
C ASN A 194 -6.20 6.88 -12.94
N THR A 195 -6.81 7.73 -13.77
CA THR A 195 -6.99 9.16 -13.46
C THR A 195 -7.83 9.33 -12.19
N LEU A 196 -8.97 8.64 -12.08
CA LEU A 196 -9.85 8.72 -10.92
C LEU A 196 -9.14 8.32 -9.62
N ILE A 197 -8.41 7.19 -9.63
CA ILE A 197 -7.67 6.70 -8.45
C ILE A 197 -6.54 7.67 -8.11
N SER A 198 -5.79 8.14 -9.12
CA SER A 198 -4.71 9.11 -8.95
C SER A 198 -5.20 10.39 -8.27
N GLU A 199 -6.31 10.97 -8.74
CA GLU A 199 -6.89 12.17 -8.14
C GLU A 199 -7.32 11.97 -6.69
N LYS A 200 -7.97 10.84 -6.39
CA LYS A 200 -8.41 10.51 -5.03
C LYS A 200 -7.23 10.29 -4.10
N LEU A 201 -6.21 9.55 -4.54
CA LEU A 201 -5.01 9.28 -3.76
C LEU A 201 -4.19 10.55 -3.55
N TYR A 202 -4.05 11.39 -4.58
CA TYR A 202 -3.44 12.72 -4.45
C TYR A 202 -4.11 13.53 -3.36
N LYS A 203 -5.45 13.62 -3.34
CA LYS A 203 -6.19 14.34 -2.29
C LYS A 203 -5.91 13.78 -0.89
N LEU A 204 -5.76 12.46 -0.74
CA LEU A 204 -5.41 11.83 0.52
C LEU A 204 -3.99 12.23 0.95
N LEU A 205 -2.99 11.98 0.10
CA LEU A 205 -1.58 12.24 0.42
C LEU A 205 -1.32 13.73 0.64
N ASN A 206 -1.98 14.60 -0.13
CA ASN A 206 -1.86 16.04 -0.02
C ASN A 206 -2.34 16.59 1.34
N SER A 207 -3.15 15.83 2.09
CA SER A 207 -3.49 16.21 3.47
C SER A 207 -2.29 16.17 4.42
N GLU A 208 -1.21 15.48 4.04
CA GLU A 208 0.06 15.38 4.77
C GLU A 208 1.24 15.93 3.97
N ARG A 209 1.01 16.94 3.12
CA ARG A 209 2.03 17.54 2.23
C ARG A 209 3.32 17.90 2.96
N GLU A 210 3.22 18.59 4.08
CA GLU A 210 4.38 19.05 4.85
C GLU A 210 5.26 17.88 5.30
N ALA A 211 4.65 16.73 5.65
CA ALA A 211 5.39 15.53 6.02
C ALA A 211 6.15 14.94 4.83
N PHE A 212 5.56 14.91 3.63
CA PHE A 212 6.28 14.50 2.42
C PHE A 212 7.44 15.45 2.10
N GLU A 213 7.22 16.76 2.19
CA GLU A 213 8.25 17.77 1.91
C GLU A 213 9.43 17.69 2.89
N GLU A 214 9.16 17.40 4.16
CA GLU A 214 10.19 17.18 5.19
C GLU A 214 11.07 15.96 4.86
N LEU A 215 10.50 14.92 4.25
CA LEU A 215 11.24 13.77 3.72
C LEU A 215 11.87 14.03 2.34
N GLY A 216 11.76 15.24 1.80
CA GLY A 216 12.32 15.62 0.50
C GLY A 216 11.49 15.18 -0.70
N ILE A 217 10.19 14.93 -0.51
CA ILE A 217 9.30 14.41 -1.54
C ILE A 217 8.30 15.49 -1.92
N THR A 218 8.27 15.82 -3.21
CA THR A 218 7.22 16.65 -3.80
C THR A 218 6.11 15.72 -4.29
N ILE A 219 4.91 15.83 -3.70
CA ILE A 219 3.78 14.93 -3.99
C ILE A 219 3.43 14.92 -5.48
N GLU A 220 3.48 16.08 -6.14
CA GLU A 220 3.19 16.22 -7.58
C GLU A 220 4.00 15.21 -8.42
N HIS A 221 5.28 15.01 -8.08
CA HIS A 221 6.15 14.11 -8.84
C HIS A 221 5.73 12.63 -8.75
N ILE A 222 5.00 12.23 -7.70
CA ILE A 222 4.42 10.87 -7.59
C ILE A 222 3.37 10.66 -8.68
N PHE A 223 2.62 11.70 -9.02
CA PHE A 223 1.49 11.64 -9.95
C PHE A 223 1.84 12.11 -11.36
N ASP A 224 3.03 12.69 -11.55
CA ASP A 224 3.53 13.03 -12.87
C ASP A 224 3.59 11.76 -13.76
N SER A 225 2.87 11.83 -14.86
CA SER A 225 2.91 10.84 -15.93
C SER A 225 4.18 11.07 -16.74
N ARG A 226 5.33 10.65 -16.21
CA ARG A 226 6.41 10.24 -17.11
C ARG A 226 6.05 8.86 -17.61
N GLU A 227 5.47 8.83 -18.80
CA GLU A 227 5.33 7.63 -19.62
C GLU A 227 6.64 6.83 -19.53
N SER A 228 6.54 5.61 -19.02
CA SER A 228 7.56 4.57 -19.17
C SER A 228 6.97 3.51 -20.08
#